data_AF-A0AAU9NDI7-F1
#
_entry.id   AF-A0AAU9NDI7-F1
#
_cell.length_a   1.000
_cell.length_b   1.000
_cell.length_c   1.000
_cell.angle_alpha   90.00
_cell.angle_beta   90.00
_cell.angle_gamma   90.00
#
_symmetry.space_group_name_H-M   'P 1'
#
loop_
_entity.id
_entity.type
_entity.pdbx_description
1 polymer ?
#
loop_
_entity_poly.entity_id
_entity_poly.type
_entity_poly.pdbx_seq_one_letter_code
_entity_poly.pdbx_strand_id
1 'polypeptide(L)'
;MADQKPQLFELNNGTIKVMVSNYGCTITSLFVPDKDGKLDDVVLGFDTLEPYVNGSAPYFGCIVGRVANRIKEGKFTLNGTEYSLPINNGPNSLHGGLKGFDKVVWEVVEHKQGDNPSITFKYHARDGEEGD
;
A
#
# COMPACT_ATOMS: atom_id res chain seq x y z
N MET A 1 -6.20 14.34 -14.40
CA MET A 1 -6.44 12.89 -14.40
C MET A 1 -7.67 12.68 -13.54
N ALA A 2 -8.63 11.85 -13.95
CA ALA A 2 -9.87 11.66 -13.20
C ALA A 2 -9.56 11.27 -11.74
N ASP A 3 -10.26 11.89 -10.78
CA ASP A 3 -10.17 11.56 -9.35
C ASP A 3 -10.60 10.11 -9.13
N GLN A 4 -9.65 9.19 -9.23
CA GLN A 4 -9.90 7.79 -8.90
C GLN A 4 -10.17 7.70 -7.41
N LYS A 5 -11.24 6.98 -7.06
CA LYS A 5 -11.62 6.71 -5.67
C LYS A 5 -10.98 5.40 -5.21
N PRO A 6 -10.77 5.22 -3.90
CA PRO A 6 -10.48 3.91 -3.33
C PRO A 6 -11.54 2.87 -3.77
N GLN A 7 -11.07 1.73 -4.25
CA GLN A 7 -11.85 0.61 -4.77
C GLN A 7 -11.22 -0.71 -4.31
N LEU A 8 -12.01 -1.78 -4.26
CA LEU A 8 -11.56 -3.15 -4.01
C LEU A 8 -11.64 -3.97 -5.29
N PHE A 9 -10.66 -4.86 -5.46
CA PHE A 9 -10.52 -5.76 -6.60
C PHE A 9 -10.30 -7.17 -6.08
N GLU A 10 -11.02 -8.13 -6.66
CA GLU A 10 -10.78 -9.55 -6.41
C GLU A 10 -9.83 -10.12 -7.46
N LEU A 11 -8.87 -10.93 -7.01
CA LEU A 11 -8.11 -11.88 -7.81
C LEU A 11 -8.40 -13.28 -7.31
N ASN A 12 -8.88 -14.16 -8.18
CA ASN A 12 -9.31 -15.50 -7.81
C ASN A 12 -8.96 -16.51 -8.91
N ASN A 13 -8.18 -17.52 -8.57
CA ASN A 13 -7.77 -18.58 -9.50
C ASN A 13 -8.48 -19.92 -9.23
N GLY A 14 -9.54 -19.91 -8.41
CA GLY A 14 -10.27 -21.10 -7.97
C GLY A 14 -9.64 -21.84 -6.78
N THR A 15 -8.39 -21.54 -6.40
CA THR A 15 -7.72 -22.14 -5.23
C THR A 15 -7.42 -21.10 -4.16
N ILE A 16 -6.94 -19.92 -4.55
CA ILE A 16 -6.62 -18.79 -3.67
C ILE A 16 -7.45 -17.60 -4.13
N LYS A 17 -7.91 -16.80 -3.17
CA LYS A 17 -8.61 -15.54 -3.43
C LYS A 17 -7.94 -14.41 -2.67
N VAL A 18 -7.68 -13.30 -3.37
CA VAL A 18 -7.06 -12.10 -2.80
C VAL A 18 -7.97 -10.91 -3.02
N MET A 19 -8.19 -10.12 -1.97
CA MET A 19 -8.82 -8.81 -2.08
C MET A 19 -7.72 -7.75 -2.01
N VAL A 20 -7.66 -6.87 -3.01
CA VAL A 20 -6.66 -5.80 -3.11
C VAL A 20 -7.34 -4.47 -3.36
N SER A 21 -6.87 -3.39 -2.73
CA SER A 21 -7.33 -2.03 -2.99
C SER A 21 -6.33 -1.24 -3.82
N ASN A 22 -6.83 -0.34 -4.69
CA ASN A 22 -5.97 0.68 -5.31
C ASN A 22 -5.55 1.79 -4.33
N TYR A 23 -6.10 1.83 -3.10
CA TYR A 23 -5.56 2.68 -2.04
C TYR A 23 -4.38 1.96 -1.37
N GLY A 24 -3.19 2.53 -1.48
CA GLY A 24 -1.97 1.93 -0.93
C GLY A 24 -1.53 0.61 -1.57
N CYS A 25 -2.16 0.19 -2.68
CA CYS A 25 -2.02 -1.17 -3.24
C CYS A 25 -2.23 -2.26 -2.18
N THR A 26 -3.23 -2.05 -1.31
CA THR A 26 -3.36 -2.78 -0.05
C THR A 26 -4.00 -4.15 -0.25
N ILE A 27 -3.34 -5.22 0.18
CA ILE A 27 -3.98 -6.53 0.36
C ILE A 27 -4.86 -6.45 1.61
N THR A 28 -6.18 -6.55 1.44
CA THR A 28 -7.13 -6.48 2.57
C THR A 28 -7.54 -7.85 3.09
N SER A 29 -7.48 -8.88 2.24
CA SER A 29 -7.74 -10.28 2.58
C SER A 29 -6.98 -11.23 1.66
N LEU A 30 -6.58 -12.38 2.19
CA LEU A 30 -5.92 -13.45 1.45
C LEU A 30 -6.46 -14.79 1.94
N PHE A 31 -7.32 -15.40 1.14
CA PHE A 31 -7.93 -16.69 1.43
C PHE A 31 -7.10 -17.82 0.84
N VAL A 32 -6.60 -18.71 1.70
CA VAL A 32 -5.75 -19.85 1.33
C VAL A 32 -6.36 -21.13 1.91
N PRO A 33 -6.33 -22.26 1.18
CA PRO A 33 -6.87 -23.52 1.69
C PRO A 33 -5.95 -24.09 2.77
N ASP A 34 -6.55 -24.57 3.86
CA ASP A 34 -5.87 -25.38 4.86
C ASP A 34 -5.63 -26.82 4.36
N LYS A 35 -5.15 -27.70 5.25
CA LYS A 35 -4.88 -29.10 4.93
C LYS A 35 -6.11 -29.91 4.50
N ASP A 36 -7.31 -29.44 4.83
CA ASP A 36 -8.59 -30.09 4.50
C ASP A 36 -9.29 -29.38 3.32
N GLY A 37 -8.62 -28.40 2.70
CA GLY A 37 -9.14 -27.63 1.56
C GLY A 37 -10.08 -26.49 1.95
N LYS A 38 -10.24 -26.19 3.24
CA LYS A 38 -11.09 -25.10 3.70
C LYS A 38 -10.33 -23.78 3.57
N LEU A 39 -10.94 -22.81 2.88
CA LEU A 39 -10.39 -21.45 2.77
C LEU A 39 -10.53 -20.68 4.08
N ASP A 40 -9.45 -20.03 4.50
CA ASP A 40 -9.45 -19.07 5.62
C ASP A 40 -8.62 -17.82 5.27
N ASP A 41 -8.97 -16.68 5.84
CA ASP A 41 -8.23 -15.42 5.65
C ASP A 41 -6.99 -15.40 6.55
N VAL A 42 -5.81 -15.31 5.93
CA VAL A 42 -4.53 -15.45 6.64
C VAL A 42 -3.79 -14.13 6.84
N VAL A 43 -4.41 -13.00 6.53
CA VAL A 43 -3.83 -11.66 6.76
C VAL A 43 -4.69 -10.82 7.69
N LEU A 44 -4.05 -9.89 8.42
CA LEU A 44 -4.76 -8.91 9.22
C LEU A 44 -5.27 -7.78 8.33
N GLY A 45 -6.50 -7.34 8.58
CA GLY A 45 -7.14 -6.28 7.82
C GLY A 45 -8.47 -5.84 8.42
N PHE A 46 -9.23 -5.09 7.64
CA PHE A 46 -10.58 -4.65 7.95
C PHE A 46 -11.55 -5.11 6.86
N ASP A 47 -12.82 -5.27 7.22
CA ASP A 47 -13.89 -5.70 6.32
C ASP A 47 -14.23 -4.65 5.25
N THR A 48 -13.90 -3.37 5.50
CA THR A 48 -14.22 -2.25 4.62
C THR A 48 -13.01 -1.35 4.38
N LEU A 49 -13.09 -0.46 3.38
CA LEU A 49 -11.99 0.44 3.04
C LEU A 49 -11.86 1.65 3.98
N GLU A 50 -12.94 2.06 4.64
CA GLU A 50 -12.98 3.27 5.46
C GLU A 50 -11.89 3.31 6.53
N PRO A 51 -11.57 2.22 7.27
CA PRO A 51 -10.49 2.20 8.25
C PRO A 51 -9.08 2.37 7.66
N TYR A 52 -8.88 1.97 6.40
CA TYR A 52 -7.62 2.20 5.71
C TYR A 52 -7.49 3.68 5.32
N VAL A 53 -8.56 4.26 4.75
CA VAL A 53 -8.58 5.64 4.27
C VAL A 53 -8.52 6.66 5.42
N ASN A 54 -9.11 6.34 6.57
CA ASN A 54 -9.11 7.22 7.75
C ASN A 54 -7.83 7.10 8.62
N GLY A 55 -6.90 6.21 8.26
CA GLY A 55 -5.63 6.05 8.95
C GLY A 55 -5.67 5.16 10.20
N SER A 56 -6.71 4.34 10.38
CA SER A 56 -6.78 3.38 11.49
C SER A 56 -5.87 2.16 11.29
N ALA A 57 -5.49 1.87 10.04
CA ALA A 57 -4.61 0.76 9.70
C ALA A 57 -3.13 1.07 10.00
N PRO A 58 -2.44 0.33 10.89
CA PRO A 58 -1.00 0.48 11.10
C PRO A 58 -0.21 -0.22 9.96
N TYR A 59 -0.33 0.30 8.74
CA TYR A 59 0.32 -0.22 7.53
C TYR A 59 -0.04 -1.68 7.19
N PHE A 60 -1.27 -2.12 7.49
CA PHE A 60 -1.73 -3.45 7.11
C PHE A 60 -1.77 -3.61 5.60
N GLY A 61 -1.06 -4.62 5.08
CA GLY A 61 -1.17 -5.11 3.70
C GLY A 61 -0.73 -4.15 2.58
N CYS A 62 -0.36 -2.91 2.89
CA CYS A 62 -0.06 -1.86 1.91
C CYS A 62 1.37 -1.93 1.37
N ILE A 63 1.58 -1.32 0.20
CA ILE A 63 2.92 -0.95 -0.26
C ILE A 63 3.41 0.25 0.54
N VAL A 64 4.57 0.11 1.15
CA VAL A 64 5.28 1.16 1.88
C VAL A 64 6.29 1.84 0.95
N GLY A 65 6.33 3.17 0.97
CA GLY A 65 7.31 3.94 0.20
C GLY A 65 7.15 5.45 0.39
N ARG A 66 8.11 6.28 -0.05
CA ARG A 66 9.23 5.92 -0.95
C ARG A 66 10.36 5.10 -0.33
N VAL A 67 10.62 5.29 0.97
CA VAL A 67 11.62 4.52 1.71
C VAL A 67 10.92 3.82 2.86
N ALA A 68 11.04 2.49 2.89
CA ALA A 68 10.49 1.69 3.97
C ALA A 68 11.31 1.82 5.25
N ASN A 69 10.63 1.72 6.39
CA ASN A 69 11.19 1.91 7.72
C ASN A 69 11.76 3.33 7.92
N ARG A 70 12.77 3.48 8.77
CA ARG A 70 13.17 4.77 9.33
C ARG A 70 14.35 5.40 8.59
N ILE A 71 14.28 6.72 8.44
CA ILE A 71 15.42 7.59 8.17
C ILE A 71 15.69 8.41 9.44
N LYS A 72 16.90 8.26 9.96
CA LYS A 72 17.33 8.89 11.22
C LYS A 72 17.14 10.40 11.13
N GLU A 73 16.50 10.99 12.14
CA GLU A 73 16.30 12.45 12.23
C GLU A 73 15.57 13.05 11.02
N GLY A 74 14.94 12.22 10.18
CA GLY A 74 14.34 12.63 8.92
C GLY A 74 15.32 13.31 7.98
N LYS A 75 16.63 12.99 8.05
CA LYS A 75 17.65 13.65 7.26
C LYS A 75 18.56 12.66 6.56
N PHE A 76 18.96 13.02 5.35
CA PHE A 76 19.99 12.30 4.61
C PHE A 76 20.67 13.24 3.61
N THR A 77 21.85 12.84 3.13
CA THR A 77 22.56 13.56 2.08
C THR A 77 22.63 12.68 0.85
N LEU A 78 22.26 13.23 -0.31
CA LEU A 78 22.38 12.56 -1.60
C LEU A 78 23.09 13.51 -2.58
N ASN A 79 24.18 13.05 -3.19
CA ASN A 79 24.99 13.82 -4.14
C ASN A 79 25.43 15.21 -3.62
N GLY A 80 25.70 15.34 -2.32
CA GLY A 80 26.14 16.59 -1.68
C GLY A 80 25.01 17.52 -1.27
N THR A 81 23.75 17.19 -1.56
CA THR A 81 22.57 17.95 -1.11
C THR A 81 21.98 17.29 0.14
N GLU A 82 21.75 18.06 1.20
CA GLU A 82 21.00 17.63 2.37
C GLU A 82 19.50 17.72 2.09
N TYR A 83 18.78 16.65 2.38
CA TYR A 83 17.33 16.53 2.27
C TYR A 83 16.72 16.39 3.66
N SER A 84 15.58 17.04 3.87
CA SER A 84 14.79 16.94 5.10
C SER A 84 13.44 16.31 4.81
N LEU A 85 13.02 15.42 5.69
CA LEU A 85 11.79 14.62 5.59
C LEU A 85 10.88 14.90 6.80
N PRO A 86 9.57 14.70 6.66
CA PRO A 86 8.65 14.80 7.79
C PRO A 86 9.02 13.84 8.94
N ILE A 87 9.05 14.36 10.17
CA ILE A 87 9.23 13.58 11.40
C ILE A 87 7.87 13.05 11.85
N ASN A 88 7.44 11.95 11.25
CA ASN A 88 6.19 11.26 11.57
C ASN A 88 6.35 10.14 12.62
N ASN A 89 7.58 9.80 13.00
CA ASN A 89 7.87 8.84 14.07
C ASN A 89 9.08 9.30 14.89
N GLY A 90 8.86 10.30 15.75
CA GLY A 90 9.91 11.01 16.47
C GLY A 90 10.98 10.11 17.11
N PRO A 91 12.28 10.43 16.94
CA PRO A 91 12.84 11.59 16.21
C PRO A 91 13.01 11.35 14.70
N ASN A 92 12.44 10.30 14.10
CA ASN A 92 12.74 9.84 12.75
C ASN A 92 11.60 10.11 11.75
N SER A 93 11.94 10.03 10.45
CA SER A 93 10.95 9.81 9.40
C SER A 93 10.74 8.30 9.21
N LEU A 94 9.52 7.84 9.01
CA LEU A 94 9.11 6.45 8.93
C LEU A 94 8.22 6.23 7.71
N HIS A 95 8.44 5.14 6.97
CA HIS A 95 7.50 4.64 5.95
C HIS A 95 7.10 5.68 4.89
N GLY A 96 8.06 6.54 4.51
CA GLY A 96 7.87 7.53 3.47
C GLY A 96 7.09 8.78 3.87
N GLY A 97 6.82 9.00 5.16
CA GLY A 97 6.32 10.28 5.68
C GLY A 97 4.86 10.29 6.12
N LEU A 98 4.27 11.48 6.13
CA LEU A 98 2.88 11.72 6.54
C LEU A 98 1.91 11.05 5.56
N LYS A 99 2.13 11.24 4.25
CA LYS A 99 1.35 10.64 3.17
C LYS A 99 2.23 9.80 2.24
N GLY A 100 2.81 8.76 2.80
CA GLY A 100 3.54 7.74 2.04
C GLY A 100 2.66 6.98 1.04
N PHE A 101 3.29 6.03 0.34
CA PHE A 101 2.65 5.23 -0.71
C PHE A 101 1.43 4.44 -0.25
N ASP A 102 1.33 4.18 1.05
CA ASP A 102 0.19 3.54 1.70
C ASP A 102 -1.08 4.40 1.70
N LYS A 103 -0.94 5.74 1.58
CA LYS A 103 -2.03 6.71 1.73
C LYS A 103 -2.42 7.45 0.44
N VAL A 104 -2.06 6.89 -0.71
CA VAL A 104 -2.41 7.44 -2.02
C VAL A 104 -3.28 6.46 -2.81
N VAL A 105 -4.11 7.01 -3.70
CA VAL A 105 -4.84 6.21 -4.68
C VAL A 105 -3.94 6.00 -5.90
N TRP A 106 -3.70 4.74 -6.23
CA TRP A 106 -2.92 4.31 -7.38
C TRP A 106 -3.81 4.13 -8.60
N GLU A 107 -3.26 4.44 -9.78
CA GLU A 107 -3.89 4.16 -11.07
C GLU A 107 -3.94 2.65 -11.29
N VAL A 108 -5.11 2.11 -11.62
CA VAL A 108 -5.24 0.74 -12.13
C VAL A 108 -4.91 0.73 -13.62
N VAL A 109 -3.77 0.16 -13.98
CA VAL A 109 -3.30 0.07 -15.37
C VAL A 109 -3.88 -1.15 -16.06
N GLU A 110 -4.02 -2.26 -15.33
CA GLU A 110 -4.51 -3.52 -15.88
C GLU A 110 -5.14 -4.36 -14.77
N HIS A 111 -6.25 -5.03 -15.06
CA HIS A 111 -6.88 -6.01 -14.18
C HIS A 111 -7.33 -7.21 -15.02
N LYS A 112 -6.65 -8.36 -14.84
CA LYS A 112 -6.90 -9.62 -15.55
C LYS A 112 -7.54 -10.62 -14.60
N GLN A 113 -8.55 -11.32 -15.11
CA GLN A 113 -9.22 -12.44 -14.47
C GLN A 113 -8.91 -13.75 -15.20
N GLY A 114 -9.30 -14.89 -14.63
CA GLY A 114 -9.10 -16.23 -15.20
C GLY A 114 -8.10 -17.04 -14.40
N ASP A 115 -7.46 -18.03 -15.04
CA ASP A 115 -6.58 -19.00 -14.36
C ASP A 115 -5.33 -18.36 -13.73
N ASN A 116 -4.85 -17.24 -14.31
CA ASN A 116 -3.72 -16.47 -13.82
C ASN A 116 -4.14 -15.01 -13.62
N PRO A 117 -4.97 -14.72 -12.59
CA PRO A 117 -5.49 -13.39 -12.37
C PRO A 117 -4.35 -12.46 -11.90
N SER A 118 -4.38 -11.20 -12.33
CA SER A 118 -3.37 -10.21 -11.97
C SER A 118 -3.93 -8.80 -11.99
N ILE A 119 -3.37 -7.90 -11.17
CA ILE A 119 -3.67 -6.47 -11.23
C ILE A 119 -2.36 -5.68 -11.22
N THR A 120 -2.29 -4.62 -12.02
CA THR A 120 -1.13 -3.74 -12.12
C THR A 120 -1.54 -2.33 -11.71
N PHE A 121 -0.85 -1.80 -10.71
CA PHE A 121 -1.03 -0.43 -10.24
C PHE A 121 0.14 0.46 -10.67
N LYS A 122 -0.14 1.76 -10.81
CA LYS A 122 0.86 2.77 -11.12
C LYS A 122 0.62 4.03 -10.29
N TYR A 123 1.71 4.59 -9.79
CA TYR A 123 1.71 5.89 -9.14
C TYR A 123 2.99 6.63 -9.51
N HIS A 124 2.85 7.92 -9.80
CA HIS A 124 3.98 8.79 -10.08
C HIS A 124 4.16 9.74 -8.90
N ALA A 125 5.10 9.39 -8.02
CA ALA A 125 5.50 10.25 -6.91
C ALA A 125 6.30 11.44 -7.46
N ARG A 126 5.84 12.65 -7.19
CA ARG A 126 6.48 13.86 -7.73
C ARG A 126 7.80 14.14 -7.01
N ASP A 127 8.67 14.87 -7.68
CA ASP A 127 9.81 15.50 -7.01
C ASP A 127 9.29 16.35 -5.83
N GLY A 128 10.01 16.32 -4.70
CA GLY A 128 9.60 17.00 -3.46
C GLY A 128 8.48 16.32 -2.64
N GLU A 129 7.86 15.24 -3.12
CA GLU A 129 6.70 14.64 -2.43
C GLU A 129 7.08 13.92 -1.13
N GLU A 130 6.61 14.38 0.04
CA GLU A 130 7.03 13.86 1.36
C GLU A 130 8.52 14.06 1.67
N GLY A 131 9.16 15.07 1.07
CA GLY A 131 10.51 15.51 1.42
C GLY A 131 11.07 16.52 0.45
N ASP A 132 11.69 17.57 1.01
CA ASP A 132 12.10 18.82 0.35
C ASP A 132 13.39 18.68 -0.48
#